data_AF-A0A285EM98-F1
#
_entry.id   AF-A0A285EM98-F1
#
_cell.length_a   1.000
_cell.length_b   1.000
_cell.length_c   1.000
_cell.angle_alpha   90.00
_cell.angle_beta   90.00
_cell.angle_gamma   90.00
#
_symmetry.space_group_name_H-M   'P 1'
#
loop_
_entity.id
_entity.type
_entity.pdbx_description
1 polymer ?
#
loop_
_entity_poly.entity_id
_entity_poly.type
_entity_poly.pdbx_seq_one_letter_code
_entity_poly.pdbx_strand_id
1 'polypeptide(L)'
;MARKLDGKDIELLKKLAPECSDLECSSSGVNFKSILPPVANHFSKDISDFSHRLESLSEKELEYLLNLIKDGRESLGCLRPDYVMAFQEMVASRAGEEQAGEIIKIYTANNVCE
;
A
#
# COMPACT_ATOMS: atom_id res chain seq x y z
N MET A 1 4.72 14.43 -13.04
CA MET A 1 6.02 14.48 -12.32
C MET A 1 6.19 13.19 -11.54
N ALA A 2 7.37 12.58 -11.54
CA ALA A 2 7.61 11.34 -10.80
C ALA A 2 7.63 11.61 -9.29
N ARG A 3 6.64 11.08 -8.55
CA ARG A 3 6.64 11.07 -7.08
C ARG A 3 7.92 10.41 -6.57
N LYS A 4 8.55 11.02 -5.57
CA LYS A 4 9.59 10.39 -4.74
C LYS A 4 8.94 10.03 -3.40
N LEU A 5 9.33 8.88 -2.85
CA LEU A 5 8.95 8.51 -1.49
C LEU A 5 9.69 9.45 -0.52
N ASP A 6 8.95 10.04 0.41
CA ASP A 6 9.52 10.83 1.50
C ASP A 6 10.10 9.91 2.58
N GLY A 7 10.84 10.47 3.55
CA GLY A 7 11.45 9.68 4.64
C GLY A 7 10.44 8.78 5.38
N LYS A 8 9.22 9.29 5.61
CA LYS A 8 8.13 8.52 6.25
C LYS A 8 7.61 7.38 5.38
N ASP A 9 7.50 7.61 4.07
CA ASP A 9 7.09 6.58 3.12
C ASP A 9 8.10 5.41 3.12
N ILE A 10 9.39 5.73 3.21
CA ILE A 10 10.48 4.75 3.27
C ILE A 10 10.44 3.98 4.60
N GLU A 11 10.24 4.66 5.74
CA GLU A 11 10.10 3.99 7.03
C GLU A 11 8.91 3.01 7.04
N LEU A 12 7.78 3.41 6.48
CA LEU A 12 6.61 2.55 6.37
C LEU A 12 6.89 1.33 5.47
N LEU A 13 7.52 1.54 4.33
CA LEU A 13 7.91 0.46 3.41
C LEU A 13 8.88 -0.51 4.09
N LYS A 14 9.89 -0.01 4.82
CA LYS A 14 10.85 -0.84 5.57
C LYS A 14 10.17 -1.65 6.67
N LYS A 15 9.12 -1.11 7.30
CA LYS A 15 8.37 -1.84 8.31
C LYS A 15 7.56 -2.98 7.71
N LEU A 16 6.87 -2.72 6.59
CA LEU A 16 6.09 -3.72 5.87
C LEU A 16 6.97 -4.77 5.18
N ALA A 17 8.13 -4.36 4.68
CA ALA A 17 9.10 -5.17 3.98
C ALA A 17 10.51 -4.86 4.52
N PRO A 18 10.90 -5.43 5.68
CA PRO A 18 12.23 -5.22 6.25
C PRO A 18 13.35 -5.64 5.29
N GLU A 19 13.06 -6.59 4.41
CA GLU A 19 13.97 -7.11 3.38
C GLU A 19 14.27 -6.08 2.28
N CYS A 20 13.46 -5.02 2.18
CA CYS A 20 13.74 -3.84 1.36
C CYS A 20 14.77 -2.90 2.01
N SER A 21 15.11 -3.08 3.29
CA SER A 21 16.07 -2.23 4.02
C SER A 21 17.52 -2.58 3.72
N ASP A 22 17.80 -3.87 3.52
CA ASP A 22 19.14 -4.40 3.19
C ASP A 22 19.48 -4.24 1.71
N LEU A 23 18.45 -4.08 0.88
CA LEU A 23 18.59 -3.79 -0.53
C LEU A 23 18.26 -2.30 -0.72
N GLU A 24 19.30 -1.47 -0.78
CA GLU A 24 19.34 -0.56 -1.93
C GLU A 24 18.89 -1.41 -3.12
N CYS A 25 17.77 -1.06 -3.78
CA CYS A 25 17.26 -1.80 -4.92
C CYS A 25 18.22 -1.58 -6.11
N SER A 26 19.47 -1.98 -5.93
CA SER A 26 20.65 -1.76 -6.75
C SER A 26 20.58 -2.57 -8.04
N SER A 27 19.63 -3.50 -8.12
CA SER A 27 19.34 -4.24 -9.34
C SER A 27 18.40 -3.48 -10.29
N SER A 28 17.80 -2.35 -9.90
CA SER A 28 16.88 -1.64 -10.81
C SER A 28 16.96 -0.12 -10.77
N GLY A 29 17.48 0.53 -9.73
CA GLY A 29 17.50 2.00 -9.67
C GLY A 29 16.10 2.64 -9.76
N VAL A 30 15.05 1.85 -9.54
CA VAL A 30 13.67 2.28 -9.63
C VAL A 30 13.29 2.84 -8.27
N ASN A 31 13.20 4.16 -8.18
CA ASN A 31 12.49 4.80 -7.08
C ASN A 31 11.05 4.27 -7.12
N PHE A 32 10.69 3.40 -6.16
CA PHE A 32 9.29 3.05 -5.95
C PHE A 32 8.49 4.33 -5.78
N LYS A 33 7.31 4.39 -6.42
CA LYS A 33 6.42 5.56 -6.36
C LYS A 33 5.25 5.34 -5.40
N SER A 34 5.07 4.10 -4.98
CA SER A 34 3.95 3.58 -4.18
C SER A 34 4.48 2.50 -3.23
N ILE A 35 3.79 2.28 -2.12
CA ILE A 35 4.17 1.39 -1.03
C ILE A 35 3.43 0.04 -1.14
N LEU A 36 2.14 0.06 -1.42
CA LEU A 36 1.30 -1.13 -1.51
C LEU A 36 1.65 -2.02 -2.71
N PRO A 37 1.81 -1.52 -3.96
CA PRO A 37 2.16 -2.35 -5.10
C PRO A 37 3.43 -3.19 -4.91
N PRO A 38 4.57 -2.64 -4.44
CA PRO A 38 5.75 -3.46 -4.20
C PRO A 38 5.57 -4.42 -3.03
N VAL A 39 4.89 -4.00 -1.95
CA VAL A 39 4.62 -4.90 -0.83
C VAL A 39 3.76 -6.08 -1.26
N ALA A 40 2.68 -5.85 -2.01
CA ALA A 40 1.79 -6.91 -2.48
C ALA A 40 2.41 -7.80 -3.58
N ASN A 41 3.09 -7.21 -4.57
CA ASN A 41 3.54 -7.94 -5.76
C ASN A 41 4.98 -8.49 -5.64
N HIS A 42 5.85 -7.86 -4.85
CA HIS A 42 7.26 -8.24 -4.75
C HIS A 42 7.65 -8.87 -3.41
N PHE A 43 7.07 -8.39 -2.30
CA PHE A 43 7.48 -8.83 -0.96
C PHE A 43 6.52 -9.82 -0.32
N SER A 44 5.22 -9.72 -0.63
CA SER A 44 4.21 -10.63 -0.08
C SER A 44 4.19 -11.92 -0.90
N LYS A 45 4.22 -13.05 -0.21
CA LYS A 45 4.10 -14.37 -0.86
C LYS A 45 2.68 -14.62 -1.32
N ASP A 46 1.72 -14.25 -0.48
CA ASP A 46 0.29 -14.47 -0.66
C ASP A 46 -0.51 -13.35 0.01
N ILE A 47 -1.83 -13.35 -0.21
CA ILE A 47 -2.77 -12.38 0.37
C ILE A 47 -2.69 -12.39 1.91
N SER A 48 -2.56 -13.57 2.52
CA SER A 48 -2.41 -13.69 3.97
C SER A 48 -1.12 -13.06 4.50
N ASP A 49 0.00 -13.21 3.77
CA ASP A 49 1.27 -12.59 4.14
C ASP A 49 1.18 -11.05 4.02
N PHE A 50 0.51 -10.58 2.97
CA PHE A 50 0.22 -9.16 2.77
C PHE A 50 -0.61 -8.57 3.91
N SER A 51 -1.72 -9.22 4.28
CA SER A 51 -2.55 -8.78 5.40
C SER A 51 -1.77 -8.77 6.71
N HIS A 52 -1.01 -9.83 7.01
CA HIS A 52 -0.20 -9.91 8.22
C HIS A 52 0.85 -8.79 8.30
N ARG A 53 1.46 -8.42 7.17
CA ARG A 53 2.38 -7.27 7.10
C ARG A 53 1.65 -5.97 7.43
N LEU A 54 0.45 -5.75 6.87
CA LEU A 54 -0.34 -4.56 7.15
C LEU A 54 -0.87 -4.49 8.59
N GLU A 55 -1.11 -5.64 9.22
CA GLU A 55 -1.48 -5.69 10.65
C GLU A 55 -0.37 -5.16 11.56
N SER A 56 0.90 -5.27 11.15
CA SER A 56 2.03 -4.69 11.89
C SER A 56 2.04 -3.16 11.93
N LEU A 57 1.23 -2.50 11.09
CA LEU A 57 1.08 -1.06 11.10
C LEU A 57 0.36 -0.60 12.35
N SER A 58 0.86 0.45 12.98
CA SER A 58 0.13 1.20 14.00
C SER A 58 -1.03 1.98 13.38
N GLU A 59 -1.98 2.42 14.20
CA GLU A 59 -3.14 3.20 13.75
C GLU A 59 -2.72 4.47 13.00
N LYS A 60 -1.66 5.15 13.47
CA LYS A 60 -1.11 6.36 12.82
C LYS A 60 -0.49 6.07 11.45
N GLU A 61 0.20 4.93 11.33
CA GLU A 61 0.82 4.50 10.07
C GLU A 61 -0.25 4.07 9.06
N LEU A 62 -1.30 3.38 9.54
CA LEU A 62 -2.45 3.03 8.73
C LEU A 62 -3.18 4.29 8.25
N GLU A 63 -3.47 5.24 9.13
CA GLU A 63 -4.08 6.52 8.77
C GLU A 63 -3.22 7.30 7.76
N TYR A 64 -1.90 7.30 7.94
CA TYR A 64 -0.98 7.89 6.97
C TYR A 64 -1.10 7.22 5.60
N LEU A 65 -1.10 5.88 5.55
CA LEU A 65 -1.29 5.13 4.31
C LEU A 65 -2.63 5.44 3.63
N LEU A 66 -3.71 5.51 4.41
CA LEU A 66 -5.03 5.90 3.91
C LEU A 66 -5.01 7.31 3.30
N ASN A 67 -4.38 8.27 3.97
CA ASN A 67 -4.23 9.63 3.45
C ASN A 67 -3.42 9.66 2.14
N LEU A 68 -2.37 8.84 2.01
CA LEU A 68 -1.62 8.74 0.75
C LEU A 68 -2.50 8.24 -0.40
N ILE A 69 -3.38 7.27 -0.15
CA ILE A 69 -4.33 6.75 -1.15
C ILE A 69 -5.32 7.84 -1.55
N LYS A 70 -5.87 8.57 -0.58
CA LYS A 70 -6.81 9.67 -0.83
C LYS A 70 -6.18 10.84 -1.58
N ASP A 71 -4.93 11.17 -1.27
CA ASP A 71 -4.15 12.18 -1.99
C ASP A 71 -3.76 11.75 -3.42
N GLY A 72 -4.07 10.52 -3.82
CA GLY A 72 -3.63 9.94 -5.10
C GLY A 72 -2.12 9.71 -5.17
N ARG A 73 -1.45 9.76 -4.02
CA ARG A 73 -0.01 9.51 -3.86
C ARG A 73 0.30 8.02 -3.82
N GLU A 74 -0.64 7.22 -3.34
CA GLU A 74 -0.58 5.77 -3.34
C GLU A 74 -1.54 5.19 -4.38
N SER A 75 -1.05 4.27 -5.21
CA SER A 75 -1.87 3.68 -6.29
C SER A 75 -2.29 2.26 -5.93
N LEU A 76 -3.60 2.04 -5.95
CA LEU A 76 -4.21 0.71 -5.79
C LEU A 76 -4.40 0.00 -7.13
N GLY A 77 -4.24 0.69 -8.27
CA GLY A 77 -4.53 0.13 -9.60
C GLY A 77 -3.61 -1.01 -10.02
N CYS A 78 -2.41 -1.10 -9.43
CA CYS A 78 -1.47 -2.20 -9.68
C CYS A 78 -1.64 -3.38 -8.72
N LEU A 79 -2.67 -3.36 -7.86
CA LEU A 79 -3.00 -4.46 -6.96
C LEU A 79 -4.05 -5.35 -7.59
N ARG A 80 -3.93 -6.66 -7.35
CA ARG A 80 -4.99 -7.61 -7.68
C ARG A 80 -6.25 -7.33 -6.83
N PRO A 81 -7.46 -7.57 -7.37
CA PRO A 81 -8.71 -7.40 -6.64
C PRO A 81 -8.71 -8.07 -5.26
N ASP A 82 -8.22 -9.31 -5.16
CA ASP A 82 -8.18 -10.07 -3.90
C ASP A 82 -7.34 -9.37 -2.81
N TYR A 83 -6.26 -8.70 -3.19
CA TYR A 83 -5.40 -7.95 -2.26
C TYR A 83 -6.08 -6.66 -1.81
N VAL A 84 -6.80 -5.99 -2.71
CA VAL A 84 -7.58 -4.79 -2.38
C VAL A 84 -8.74 -5.13 -1.45
N MET A 85 -9.42 -6.26 -1.67
CA MET A 85 -10.47 -6.75 -0.79
C MET A 85 -9.92 -7.03 0.62
N ALA A 86 -8.81 -7.76 0.71
CA ALA A 86 -8.17 -8.04 2.00
C ALA A 86 -7.74 -6.76 2.74
N PHE A 87 -7.18 -5.78 2.01
CA PHE A 87 -6.84 -4.48 2.57
C PHE A 87 -8.08 -3.72 3.05
N GLN A 88 -9.16 -3.75 2.26
CA GLN A 88 -10.43 -3.09 2.58
C GLN A 88 -11.08 -3.68 3.84
N GLU A 89 -11.07 -5.00 4.00
CA GLU A 89 -11.60 -5.67 5.19
C GLU A 89 -10.81 -5.26 6.44
N MET A 90 -9.49 -5.23 6.35
CA MET A 90 -8.63 -4.76 7.44
C MET A 90 -8.92 -3.29 7.79
N VAL A 91 -9.07 -2.43 6.78
CA VAL A 91 -9.38 -1.01 7.00
C VAL A 91 -10.77 -0.84 7.59
N ALA A 92 -11.76 -1.63 7.18
CA ALA A 92 -13.10 -1.59 7.75
C ALA A 92 -13.06 -1.94 9.26
N SER A 93 -12.27 -2.95 9.62
CA SER A 93 -12.12 -3.37 11.01
C SER A 93 -11.37 -2.36 11.87
N ARG A 94 -10.35 -1.67 11.34
CA ARG A 94 -9.46 -0.79 12.11
C ARG A 94 -9.82 0.69 12.04
N ALA A 95 -10.21 1.18 10.87
CA ALA A 95 -10.48 2.59 10.58
C ALA A 95 -11.96 2.87 10.27
N GLY A 96 -12.79 1.83 10.21
CA GLY A 96 -14.23 1.92 9.98
C GLY A 96 -14.66 1.74 8.52
N GLU A 97 -15.93 1.40 8.33
CA GLU A 97 -16.51 1.10 7.02
C GLU A 97 -16.46 2.28 6.04
N GLU A 98 -16.48 3.51 6.55
CA GLU A 98 -16.40 4.71 5.71
C GLU A 98 -15.07 4.77 4.94
N GLN A 99 -13.96 4.53 5.63
CA GLN A 99 -12.61 4.53 5.06
C GLN A 99 -12.44 3.37 4.07
N ALA A 100 -12.97 2.20 4.43
CA ALA A 100 -12.99 1.02 3.57
C ALA A 100 -13.76 1.25 2.26
N GLY A 101 -14.94 1.88 2.34
CA GLY A 101 -15.71 2.24 1.16
C GLY A 101 -14.99 3.25 0.26
N GLU A 102 -14.24 4.18 0.84
CA GLU A 102 -13.44 5.15 0.09
C GLU A 102 -12.30 4.50 -0.70
N ILE A 103 -11.63 3.50 -0.13
CA ILE A 103 -10.61 2.69 -0.84
C ILE A 103 -11.19 2.05 -2.10
N ILE A 104 -12.36 1.42 -2.00
CA ILE A 104 -12.98 0.73 -3.14
C ILE A 104 -13.39 1.73 -4.22
N LYS A 105 -13.92 2.90 -3.83
CA LYS A 105 -14.22 3.98 -4.77
C LYS A 105 -12.97 4.42 -5.52
N ILE A 106 -11.86 4.66 -4.81
CA ILE A 106 -10.58 5.06 -5.41
C ILE A 106 -10.03 3.96 -6.33
N TYR A 107 -10.07 2.70 -5.89
CA TYR A 107 -9.64 1.55 -6.70
C TYR A 107 -10.45 1.43 -7.99
N THR A 108 -11.77 1.59 -7.91
CA THR A 108 -12.67 1.48 -9.06
C THR A 108 -12.48 2.66 -10.00
N ALA A 109 -12.39 3.88 -9.47
CA ALA A 109 -12.14 5.09 -10.25
C ALA A 109 -10.81 5.04 -11.02
N ASN A 110 -9.76 4.44 -10.43
CA ASN A 110 -8.47 4.28 -11.09
C ASN A 110 -8.40 3.10 -12.08
N ASN A 111 -9.32 2.14 -12.01
CA ASN A 111 -9.42 1.02 -12.96
C ASN A 111 -10.38 1.28 -14.12
N VAL A 112 -11.17 2.35 -14.07
CA VAL A 112 -11.89 2.87 -15.23
C VAL A 112 -10.90 3.66 -16.09
N CYS A 113 -10.02 2.94 -16.78
CA CYS A 113 -9.50 3.43 -18.05
C CYS A 113 -10.43 2.89 -19.14
N GLU A 114 -11.10 3.80 -19.86
CA GLU A 114 -11.85 3.50 -21.09
C GLU A 114 -11.03 2.71 -22.12
#